data_AF-A0A4Q2YVC7-F1
#
_entry.id   AF-A0A4Q2YVC7-F1
#
_cell.length_a   1.000
_cell.length_b   1.000
_cell.length_c   1.000
_cell.angle_alpha   90.00
_cell.angle_beta   90.00
_cell.angle_gamma   90.00
#
_symmetry.space_group_name_H-M   'P 1'
#
loop_
_entity.id
_entity.type
_entity.pdbx_description
1 polymer ?
#
loop_
_entity_poly.entity_id
_entity_poly.type
_entity_poly.pdbx_seq_one_letter_code
_entity_poly.pdbx_strand_id
1 'polypeptide(L)'
;MVDETVRPLLPKAPTGLRGRPRENSRRDLLNGIFYILRTGGAWRFMPNGLPNWKTCYHYFRLWAKLGHWERIHDAIRDLVRIKHGKKMPRLLRSSTARVFEQLANPAYVAMMRARKLQDESDTSW
;
A
#
# COMPACT_ATOMS: atom_id res chain seq x y z
N MET A 1 -15.18 7.11 -11.51
CA MET A 1 -15.03 5.83 -12.26
C MET A 1 -14.06 4.84 -11.61
N VAL A 2 -12.91 5.26 -11.02
CA VAL A 2 -12.00 4.35 -10.26
C VAL A 2 -12.63 3.82 -8.96
N ASP A 3 -13.62 4.54 -8.47
CA ASP A 3 -14.04 4.50 -7.09
C ASP A 3 -15.17 3.48 -6.80
N GLU A 4 -15.89 3.02 -7.82
CA GLU A 4 -16.87 1.92 -7.69
C GLU A 4 -16.18 0.55 -7.59
N THR A 5 -14.99 0.42 -8.20
CA THR A 5 -14.25 -0.84 -8.30
C THR A 5 -13.37 -1.14 -7.09
N VAL A 6 -12.97 -0.12 -6.33
CA VAL A 6 -12.16 -0.29 -5.11
C VAL A 6 -13.02 -0.68 -3.90
N ARG A 7 -14.31 -0.33 -3.92
CA ARG A 7 -15.28 -0.58 -2.83
C ARG A 7 -15.27 -2.02 -2.28
N PRO A 8 -15.28 -3.09 -3.10
CA PRO A 8 -15.26 -4.48 -2.60
C PRO A 8 -13.90 -4.94 -2.05
N LEU A 9 -12.81 -4.27 -2.40
CA LEU A 9 -11.44 -4.64 -1.99
C LEU A 9 -11.04 -4.01 -0.65
N LEU A 10 -11.88 -3.11 -0.14
CA LEU A 10 -11.64 -2.47 1.13
C LEU A 10 -11.87 -3.44 2.27
N PRO A 11 -10.99 -3.45 3.30
CA PRO A 11 -11.17 -4.32 4.44
C PRO A 11 -12.51 -4.00 5.10
N LYS A 12 -13.35 -5.03 5.24
CA LYS A 12 -14.61 -4.96 6.00
C LYS A 12 -14.30 -4.45 7.41
N ALA A 13 -15.25 -3.72 7.99
CA ALA A 13 -15.04 -3.22 9.35
C ALA A 13 -14.90 -4.45 10.24
N PRO A 14 -13.99 -4.44 11.23
CA PRO A 14 -14.09 -5.41 12.29
C PRO A 14 -15.48 -5.23 12.91
N THR A 15 -16.37 -6.19 12.68
CA THR A 15 -17.69 -6.24 13.29
C THR A 15 -17.48 -6.46 14.78
N GLY A 16 -17.80 -5.48 15.62
CA GLY A 16 -17.74 -5.64 17.08
C GLY A 16 -16.72 -4.78 17.84
N LEU A 17 -16.05 -3.80 17.21
CA LEU A 17 -15.26 -2.81 17.97
C LEU A 17 -16.19 -1.87 18.74
N ARG A 18 -16.28 -2.04 20.08
CA ARG A 18 -16.83 -1.02 20.99
C ARG A 18 -15.87 0.18 21.00
N GLY A 19 -16.25 1.27 20.32
CA GLY A 19 -15.49 2.52 20.25
C GLY A 19 -16.27 3.62 19.53
N ARG A 20 -15.73 4.84 19.46
CA ARG A 20 -16.36 5.98 18.76
C ARG A 20 -16.70 5.57 17.33
N PRO A 21 -17.95 5.76 16.86
CA PRO A 21 -18.31 5.47 15.48
C PRO A 21 -17.38 6.21 14.54
N ARG A 22 -16.96 5.53 13.47
CA ARG A 22 -16.06 6.12 12.48
C ARG A 22 -16.81 7.22 11.73
N GLU A 23 -16.40 8.47 11.91
CA GLU A 23 -17.00 9.63 11.22
C GLU A 23 -16.67 9.64 9.73
N ASN A 24 -15.49 9.12 9.36
CA ASN A 24 -15.01 9.16 7.98
C ASN A 24 -15.32 7.85 7.25
N SER A 25 -15.93 7.94 6.08
CA SER A 25 -16.09 6.78 5.21
C SER A 25 -14.72 6.31 4.69
N ARG A 26 -14.59 5.02 4.37
CA ARG A 26 -13.33 4.49 3.80
C ARG A 26 -12.97 5.16 2.46
N ARG A 27 -13.99 5.57 1.72
CA ARG A 27 -13.85 6.33 0.48
C ARG A 27 -13.13 7.64 0.74
N ASP A 28 -13.53 8.36 1.78
CA ASP A 28 -12.91 9.64 2.12
C ASP A 28 -11.45 9.44 2.55
N LEU A 29 -11.17 8.37 3.31
CA LEU A 29 -9.80 8.00 3.68
C LEU A 29 -8.94 7.69 2.45
N LEU A 30 -9.46 6.91 1.50
CA LEU A 30 -8.80 6.64 0.23
C LEU A 30 -8.57 7.90 -0.58
N ASN A 31 -9.56 8.79 -0.66
CA ASN A 31 -9.43 10.06 -1.37
C ASN A 31 -8.32 10.92 -0.74
N GLY A 32 -8.24 10.98 0.59
CA GLY A 32 -7.16 11.66 1.30
C GLY A 32 -5.78 11.04 1.03
N ILE A 33 -5.69 9.71 1.06
CA ILE A 33 -4.44 9.01 0.76
C ILE A 33 -4.03 9.21 -0.71
N PHE A 34 -4.96 9.09 -1.65
CA PHE A 34 -4.69 9.29 -3.07
C PHE A 34 -4.33 10.73 -3.40
N TYR A 35 -4.88 11.70 -2.68
CA TYR A 35 -4.46 13.10 -2.79
C TYR A 35 -2.97 13.23 -2.46
N ILE A 36 -2.52 12.68 -1.33
CA ILE A 36 -1.10 12.72 -0.94
C ILE A 36 -0.23 11.92 -1.92
N LEU A 37 -0.65 10.74 -2.36
CA LEU A 37 0.11 9.94 -3.32
C LEU A 37 0.21 10.61 -4.70
N ARG A 38 -0.80 11.39 -5.10
CA ARG A 38 -0.78 12.14 -6.37
C ARG A 38 0.09 13.40 -6.29
N THR A 39 0.01 14.11 -5.17
CA THR A 39 0.66 15.42 -4.99
C THR A 39 2.08 15.31 -4.46
N GLY A 40 2.42 14.22 -3.76
CA GLY A 40 3.72 14.04 -3.08
C GLY A 40 3.91 14.97 -1.88
N GLY A 41 2.89 15.71 -1.46
CA GLY A 41 2.97 16.69 -0.37
C GLY A 41 3.08 16.04 1.02
N ALA A 42 3.51 16.83 2.00
CA ALA A 42 3.52 16.35 3.38
C ALA A 42 2.09 16.18 3.91
N TRP A 43 1.83 15.08 4.63
CA TRP A 43 0.53 14.77 5.24
C TRP A 43 -0.08 15.92 6.03
N ARG A 44 0.76 16.75 6.68
CA ARG A 44 0.31 17.90 7.50
C ARG A 44 -0.27 19.06 6.70
N PHE A 45 0.03 19.14 5.40
CA PHE A 45 -0.48 20.17 4.49
C PHE A 45 -1.74 19.74 3.75
N MET A 46 -2.36 18.64 4.18
CA MET A 46 -3.59 18.17 3.54
C MET A 46 -4.73 19.19 3.74
N PRO A 47 -5.52 19.51 2.70
CA PRO A 47 -6.57 20.51 2.79
C PRO A 47 -7.70 20.06 3.73
N ASN A 48 -8.33 21.03 4.40
CA ASN A 48 -9.36 20.80 5.43
C ASN A 48 -10.66 20.14 4.92
N GLY A 49 -10.86 20.06 3.60
CA GLY A 49 -12.00 19.36 3.00
C GLY A 49 -11.84 17.82 2.95
N LEU A 50 -10.68 17.31 3.36
CA LEU A 50 -10.38 15.89 3.44
C LEU A 50 -10.35 15.42 4.90
N PRO A 51 -10.56 14.12 5.18
CA PRO A 51 -10.51 13.59 6.54
C PRO A 51 -9.16 13.88 7.20
N ASN A 52 -9.14 14.00 8.53
CA ASN A 52 -7.92 14.36 9.27
C ASN A 52 -6.71 13.51 8.83
N TRP A 53 -5.60 14.18 8.49
CA TRP A 53 -4.38 13.54 7.99
C TRP A 53 -3.84 12.45 8.92
N LYS A 54 -4.03 12.59 10.25
CA LYS A 54 -3.64 11.56 11.23
C LYS A 54 -4.39 10.25 11.01
N THR A 55 -5.68 10.34 10.71
CA THR A 55 -6.53 9.19 10.40
C THR A 55 -6.10 8.57 9.08
N CYS A 56 -5.90 9.36 8.03
CA CYS A 56 -5.41 8.86 6.74
C CYS A 56 -4.08 8.13 6.88
N TYR A 57 -3.10 8.71 7.58
CA TYR A 57 -1.80 8.10 7.80
C TYR A 57 -1.90 6.81 8.62
N HIS A 58 -2.74 6.79 9.67
CA HIS A 58 -2.98 5.58 10.46
C HIS A 58 -3.48 4.42 9.59
N TYR A 59 -4.52 4.65 8.78
CA TYR A 59 -5.04 3.63 7.88
C TYR A 59 -4.05 3.26 6.77
N PHE A 60 -3.31 4.23 6.25
CA PHE A 60 -2.26 3.98 5.27
C PHE A 60 -1.24 2.97 5.79
N ARG A 61 -0.73 3.19 7.01
CA ARG A 61 0.20 2.26 7.64
C ARG A 61 -0.43 0.92 8.00
N LEU A 62 -1.67 0.92 8.51
CA LEU A 62 -2.38 -0.30 8.86
C LEU A 62 -2.57 -1.20 7.64
N TRP A 63 -3.00 -0.63 6.52
CA TRP A 63 -3.20 -1.34 5.26
C TRP A 63 -1.90 -1.80 4.62
N ALA A 64 -0.81 -1.05 4.80
CA ALA A 64 0.52 -1.49 4.40
C ALA A 64 0.96 -2.74 5.16
N LYS A 65 0.80 -2.75 6.49
CA LYS A 65 1.12 -3.92 7.32
C LYS A 65 0.27 -5.15 6.97
N LEU A 66 -0.98 -4.94 6.58
CA LEU A 66 -1.90 -6.01 6.22
C LEU A 66 -1.80 -6.42 4.73
N GLY A 67 -0.86 -5.89 3.95
CA GLY A 67 -0.69 -6.21 2.52
C GLY A 67 -1.87 -5.78 1.62
N HIS A 68 -2.71 -4.85 2.08
CA HIS A 68 -3.89 -4.44 1.32
C HIS A 68 -3.53 -3.58 0.10
N TRP A 69 -2.43 -2.82 0.17
CA TRP A 69 -1.97 -2.02 -0.97
C TRP A 69 -1.63 -2.87 -2.17
N GLU A 70 -1.02 -4.04 -1.96
CA GLU A 70 -0.70 -4.98 -3.02
C GLU A 70 -1.98 -5.50 -3.69
N ARG A 71 -2.96 -5.91 -2.87
CA ARG A 71 -4.27 -6.39 -3.36
C ARG A 71 -5.01 -5.32 -4.16
N ILE A 72 -5.02 -4.07 -3.67
CA ILE A 72 -5.66 -2.95 -4.35
C ILE A 72 -4.95 -2.66 -5.68
N HIS A 73 -3.61 -2.64 -5.68
CA HIS A 73 -2.82 -2.38 -6.86
C HIS A 73 -3.01 -3.48 -7.92
N ASP A 74 -3.01 -4.74 -7.50
CA ASP A 74 -3.22 -5.89 -8.39
C ASP A 74 -4.60 -5.84 -9.04
N ALA A 75 -5.64 -5.58 -8.25
CA ALA A 75 -6.99 -5.48 -8.78
C ALA A 75 -7.15 -4.30 -9.75
N ILE A 76 -6.57 -3.14 -9.46
CA ILE A 76 -6.59 -2.00 -10.40
C ILE A 76 -5.84 -2.36 -11.69
N ARG A 77 -4.67 -3.01 -11.59
CA ARG A 77 -3.91 -3.45 -12.76
C ARG A 77 -4.72 -4.38 -13.65
N ASP A 78 -5.44 -5.31 -13.05
CA ASP A 78 -6.27 -6.29 -13.73
C ASP A 78 -7.46 -5.65 -14.42
N LEU A 79 -8.13 -4.72 -13.76
CA LEU A 79 -9.23 -3.95 -14.32
C LEU A 79 -8.79 -3.10 -15.51
N VAL A 80 -7.65 -2.42 -15.39
CA VAL A 80 -7.07 -1.64 -16.49
C VAL A 80 -6.75 -2.54 -17.68
N ARG A 81 -6.21 -3.75 -17.44
CA ARG A 81 -5.93 -4.71 -18.52
C ARG A 81 -7.20 -5.17 -19.23
N ILE A 82 -8.23 -5.58 -18.49
CA ILE A 82 -9.52 -6.00 -19.06
C ILE A 82 -10.11 -4.86 -19.90
N LYS A 83 -10.10 -3.63 -19.39
CA LYS A 83 -10.62 -2.46 -20.10
C LYS A 83 -9.89 -2.20 -21.43
N HIS A 84 -8.60 -2.53 -21.51
CA HIS A 84 -7.80 -2.39 -22.73
C HIS A 84 -7.72 -3.68 -23.57
N GLY A 85 -8.62 -4.66 -23.33
CA GLY A 85 -8.68 -5.91 -24.10
C GLY A 85 -7.48 -6.84 -23.89
N LYS A 86 -6.64 -6.59 -22.87
CA LYS A 86 -5.47 -7.42 -22.56
C LYS A 86 -5.89 -8.56 -21.64
N LYS A 87 -5.37 -9.77 -21.89
CA LYS A 87 -5.57 -10.92 -21.00
C LYS A 87 -5.08 -10.60 -19.59
N MET A 88 -5.79 -11.11 -18.59
CA MET A 88 -5.34 -11.02 -17.20
C MET A 88 -3.93 -11.61 -17.09
N PRO A 89 -3.03 -10.97 -16.33
CA PRO A 89 -1.74 -11.57 -16.09
C PRO A 89 -2.03 -12.95 -15.46
N ARG A 90 -1.44 -14.02 -16.01
CA ARG A 90 -1.34 -15.28 -15.26
C ARG A 90 -0.84 -14.89 -13.87
N LEU A 91 -1.45 -15.43 -12.81
CA LEU A 91 -1.04 -15.22 -11.43
C LEU A 91 0.44 -15.59 -11.30
N LEU A 92 1.32 -14.68 -11.68
CA LEU A 92 2.71 -14.71 -11.32
C LEU A 92 2.61 -14.37 -9.85
N ARG A 93 2.89 -15.35 -8.97
CA ARG A 93 3.23 -15.08 -7.57
C ARG A 93 3.99 -13.75 -7.55
N SER A 94 3.40 -12.71 -6.96
CA SER A 94 3.85 -11.35 -7.20
C SER A 94 5.36 -11.27 -6.95
N SER A 95 6.08 -10.58 -7.82
CA SER A 95 7.52 -10.34 -7.63
C SER A 95 7.81 -9.68 -6.28
N THR A 96 6.85 -8.93 -5.71
CA THR A 96 6.93 -8.38 -4.36
C THR A 96 6.74 -9.44 -3.27
N ALA A 97 5.80 -10.38 -3.39
CA ALA A 97 5.67 -11.47 -2.43
C ALA A 97 6.93 -12.35 -2.40
N ARG A 98 7.56 -12.59 -3.55
CA ARG A 98 8.85 -13.29 -3.62
C ARG A 98 9.97 -12.48 -2.96
N VAL A 99 10.00 -11.16 -3.15
CA VAL A 99 10.96 -10.27 -2.46
C VAL A 99 10.70 -10.27 -0.96
N PHE A 100 9.45 -10.20 -0.49
CA PHE A 100 9.12 -10.30 0.94
C PHE A 100 9.46 -11.68 1.52
N GLU A 101 9.24 -12.77 0.78
CA GLU A 101 9.63 -14.14 1.13
C GLU A 101 11.16 -14.32 1.15
N GLN A 102 11.87 -13.70 0.20
CA GLN A 102 13.33 -13.64 0.16
C GLN A 102 13.89 -12.77 1.29
N LEU A 103 13.27 -11.64 1.62
CA LEU A 103 13.63 -10.79 2.76
C LEU A 103 13.24 -11.41 4.11
N ALA A 104 12.34 -12.39 4.12
CA ALA A 104 12.06 -13.23 5.29
C ALA A 104 13.07 -14.39 5.44
N ASN A 105 13.90 -14.66 4.42
CA ASN A 105 14.98 -15.65 4.51
C ASN A 105 16.22 -15.04 5.21
N PRO A 106 16.63 -15.56 6.39
CA PRO A 106 17.74 -15.02 7.16
C PRO A 106 19.07 -15.02 6.40
N ALA A 107 19.31 -16.02 5.56
CA ALA A 107 20.55 -16.14 4.79
C ALA A 107 20.66 -15.07 3.70
N TYR A 108 19.53 -14.69 3.09
CA TYR A 108 19.49 -13.66 2.05
C TYR A 108 19.67 -12.25 2.65
N VAL A 109 19.07 -11.98 3.80
CA VAL A 109 19.26 -10.72 4.54
C VAL A 109 20.70 -10.60 5.07
N ALA A 110 21.30 -11.70 5.53
CA ALA A 110 22.70 -11.73 5.94
C ALA A 110 23.64 -11.42 4.76
N MET A 111 23.41 -12.00 3.58
CA MET A 111 24.18 -11.67 2.37
C MET A 111 24.04 -10.20 1.95
N MET A 112 22.83 -9.62 2.01
CA MET A 112 22.65 -8.20 1.70
C MET A 112 23.39 -7.27 2.67
N ARG A 113 23.39 -7.60 3.97
CA ARG A 113 24.13 -6.84 4.97
C ARG A 113 25.64 -6.95 4.77
N ALA A 114 26.13 -8.16 4.49
CA ALA A 114 27.54 -8.40 4.18
C ALA A 114 28.00 -7.61 2.95
N ARG A 115 27.17 -7.56 1.90
CA ARG A 115 27.46 -6.79 0.68
C ARG A 115 27.53 -5.29 0.96
N LYS A 116 26.64 -4.76 1.80
CA LYS A 116 26.64 -3.35 2.19
C LYS A 116 27.88 -2.96 3.01
N LEU A 117 28.35 -3.86 3.88
CA LEU A 117 29.60 -3.66 4.62
C LEU A 117 30.83 -3.64 3.70
N GLN A 118 30.81 -4.44 2.62
CA GLN A 118 31.86 -4.45 1.60
C GLN A 118 31.87 -3.13 0.80
N ASP A 119 30.69 -2.65 0.38
CA ASP A 119 30.57 -1.36 -0.31
C ASP A 119 30.99 -0.18 0.59
N GLU A 120 30.73 -0.26 1.91
CA GLU A 120 31.15 0.72 2.92
C GLU A 120 32.67 0.70 3.19
N SER A 121 33.33 -0.46 3.11
CA SER A 121 34.80 -0.56 3.19
C SER A 121 35.50 -0.09 1.91
N ASP A 122 34.84 -0.24 0.75
CA ASP A 122 35.37 0.19 -0.55
C ASP A 122 35.18 1.70 -0.82
N THR A 123 34.35 2.38 0.00
CA THR A 123 34.10 3.83 -0.11
C THR A 123 34.88 4.69 0.90
N SER A 124 35.66 4.08 1.80
CA SER A 124 36.65 4.82 2.59
C SER A 124 37.97 4.93 1.85
N TRP A 125 38.22 6.10 1.24
CA TRP A 125 39.58 6.60 1.01
C TRP A 125 40.14 7.19 2.30
#